data_AF-A0A5Y8VZE1-F1
#
_entry.id   AF-A0A5Y8VZE1-F1
#
_cell.length_a   1.000
_cell.length_b   1.000
_cell.length_c   1.000
_cell.angle_alpha   90.00
_cell.angle_beta   90.00
_cell.angle_gamma   90.00
#
_symmetry.space_group_name_H-M   'P 1'
#
loop_
_entity.id
_entity.type
_entity.pdbx_description
1 polymer ?
#
loop_
_entity_poly.entity_id
_entity_poly.type
_entity_poly.pdbx_seq_one_letter_code
_entity_poly.pdbx_strand_id
1 'polypeptide(L)'
;MVNFTFLKNIKLKFIKGIFAEDCHFGVLLFTLSKNIYIFPKQIYIYRLRESSSMNFTRKKWVIHPDSHLKKIDIFENSNETRLYYETTSWMQIALEFIKFIHSKHHLSDEVKQHFLPVVCNKALTLQKFDKDPLYLKKYAKNLKIYIQNQPLGAVSRVKEYLSYKIAKEISRKKSIMKLTLAFSVVKVSVQHQKEVRRYKKDIKRDILNKRLPL
;
A
#
# COMPACT_ATOMS: atom_id res chain seq x y z
N MET A 1 9.23 -15.55 -19.29
CA MET A 1 10.08 -14.60 -20.07
C MET A 1 9.15 -13.71 -20.90
N VAL A 2 9.49 -12.44 -21.12
CA VAL A 2 8.64 -11.48 -21.86
C VAL A 2 9.08 -11.44 -23.33
N ASN A 3 8.14 -11.50 -24.27
CA ASN A 3 8.44 -11.33 -25.69
C ASN A 3 8.94 -9.89 -25.95
N PHE A 4 10.14 -9.75 -26.51
CA PHE A 4 10.80 -8.44 -26.65
C PHE A 4 10.15 -7.54 -27.71
N THR A 5 9.67 -8.12 -28.82
CA THR A 5 8.93 -7.39 -29.86
C THR A 5 7.64 -6.81 -29.29
N PHE A 6 6.90 -7.62 -28.54
CA PHE A 6 5.71 -7.17 -27.83
C PHE A 6 6.04 -6.02 -26.86
N LEU A 7 7.09 -6.18 -26.03
CA LEU A 7 7.49 -5.15 -25.07
C LEU A 7 7.84 -3.81 -25.75
N LYS A 8 8.57 -3.86 -26.87
CA LYS A 8 8.88 -2.67 -27.69
C LYS A 8 7.61 -2.02 -28.23
N ASN A 9 6.66 -2.81 -28.70
CA ASN A 9 5.42 -2.31 -29.31
C ASN A 9 4.52 -1.57 -28.30
N ILE A 10 4.38 -2.09 -27.08
CA ILE A 10 3.59 -1.43 -26.03
C ILE A 10 4.30 -0.21 -25.41
N LYS A 11 5.59 0.01 -25.72
CA LYS A 11 6.43 1.11 -25.23
C LYS A 11 6.46 1.24 -23.70
N LEU A 12 6.20 0.15 -22.98
CA LEU A 12 6.20 0.11 -21.53
C LEU A 12 7.64 0.15 -20.99
N LYS A 13 7.88 1.05 -20.03
CA LYS A 13 9.20 1.27 -19.41
C LYS A 13 9.06 1.38 -17.90
N PHE A 14 10.15 1.09 -17.18
CA PHE A 14 10.23 1.44 -15.77
C PHE A 14 10.13 2.95 -15.58
N ILE A 15 9.46 3.37 -14.51
CA ILE A 15 9.49 4.75 -14.07
C ILE A 15 10.88 5.00 -13.51
N LYS A 16 11.58 6.01 -14.04
CA LYS A 16 12.98 6.24 -13.71
C LYS A 16 13.13 6.76 -12.28
N GLY A 17 14.00 6.13 -11.51
CA GLY A 17 14.43 6.65 -10.20
C GLY A 17 13.30 6.69 -9.18
N ILE A 18 12.47 5.65 -9.14
CA ILE A 18 11.49 5.43 -8.08
C ILE A 18 11.73 4.07 -7.44
N PHE A 19 11.21 3.87 -6.23
CA PHE A 19 11.11 2.58 -5.57
C PHE A 19 9.91 1.79 -6.09
N ALA A 20 10.02 0.45 -6.16
CA ALA A 20 8.97 -0.45 -6.62
C ALA A 20 8.50 -0.15 -8.05
N GLU A 21 9.43 0.29 -8.91
CA GLU A 21 9.22 0.50 -10.33
C GLU A 21 8.74 -0.77 -11.05
N ASP A 22 9.14 -1.92 -10.53
CA ASP A 22 8.73 -3.26 -10.95
C ASP A 22 7.23 -3.53 -10.69
N CYS A 23 6.65 -2.95 -9.64
CA CYS A 23 5.22 -3.05 -9.37
C CYS A 23 4.40 -2.38 -10.49
N HIS A 24 4.73 -1.13 -10.83
CA HIS A 24 4.08 -0.43 -11.94
C HIS A 24 4.25 -1.20 -13.26
N PHE A 25 5.50 -1.54 -13.58
CA PHE A 25 5.83 -2.24 -14.82
C PHE A 25 5.14 -3.59 -14.92
N GLY A 26 5.17 -4.39 -13.86
CA GLY A 26 4.56 -5.71 -13.81
C GLY A 26 3.05 -5.65 -14.01
N VAL A 27 2.36 -4.79 -13.27
CA VAL A 27 0.89 -4.64 -13.42
C VAL A 27 0.53 -4.25 -14.84
N LEU A 28 1.13 -3.20 -15.40
CA LEU A 28 0.81 -2.79 -16.77
C LEU A 28 1.21 -3.82 -17.82
N LEU A 29 2.33 -4.52 -17.62
CA LEU A 29 2.75 -5.59 -18.51
C LEU A 29 1.70 -6.71 -18.56
N PHE A 30 1.22 -7.16 -17.40
CA PHE A 30 0.17 -8.18 -17.33
C PHE A 30 -1.13 -7.68 -17.95
N THR A 31 -1.54 -6.46 -17.63
CA THR A 31 -2.75 -5.85 -18.18
C THR A 31 -2.71 -5.70 -19.70
N LEU A 32 -1.55 -5.41 -20.29
CA LEU A 32 -1.39 -5.25 -21.73
C LEU A 32 -1.11 -6.58 -22.46
N SER A 33 -0.84 -7.65 -21.73
CA SER A 33 -0.53 -8.96 -22.30
C SER A 33 -1.81 -9.69 -22.70
N LYS A 34 -1.86 -10.17 -23.95
CA LYS A 34 -2.99 -10.97 -24.45
C LYS A 34 -2.91 -12.44 -24.05
N ASN A 35 -1.69 -12.98 -23.96
CA ASN A 35 -1.43 -14.38 -23.68
C ASN A 35 -0.36 -14.48 -22.59
N ILE A 36 -0.68 -15.22 -21.52
CA ILE A 36 0.23 -15.47 -20.40
C ILE A 36 0.37 -16.98 -20.28
N TYR A 37 1.62 -17.47 -20.36
CA TYR A 37 1.93 -18.88 -20.17
C TYR A 37 2.63 -19.09 -18.83
N ILE A 38 2.12 -20.05 -18.05
CA ILE A 38 2.71 -20.47 -16.78
C ILE A 38 3.48 -21.77 -17.02
N PHE A 39 4.79 -21.71 -16.85
CA PHE A 39 5.63 -22.90 -16.93
C PHE A 39 5.70 -23.57 -15.54
N PRO A 40 5.22 -24.80 -15.36
CA PRO A 40 5.07 -25.40 -14.04
C PRO A 40 6.37 -25.93 -13.42
N LYS A 41 7.51 -25.88 -14.15
CA LYS A 41 8.80 -26.34 -13.63
C LYS A 41 9.66 -25.16 -13.16
N GLN A 42 10.35 -25.34 -12.04
CA GLN A 42 11.32 -24.38 -11.57
C GLN A 42 12.58 -24.45 -12.43
N ILE A 43 12.83 -23.38 -13.18
CA ILE A 43 14.05 -23.21 -13.99
C ILE A 43 14.93 -22.07 -13.49
N TYR A 44 14.45 -21.30 -12.50
CA TYR A 44 15.15 -20.14 -11.96
C TYR A 44 15.69 -20.44 -10.56
N ILE A 45 16.97 -20.06 -10.36
CA ILE A 45 17.60 -20.06 -9.05
C ILE A 45 17.28 -18.71 -8.39
N TYR A 46 16.53 -18.74 -7.30
CA TYR A 46 16.26 -17.55 -6.51
C TYR A 46 17.54 -17.12 -5.77
N ARG A 47 17.96 -15.86 -5.96
CA ARG A 47 19.17 -15.32 -5.35
C ARG A 47 18.80 -14.27 -4.30
N LEU A 48 19.06 -14.57 -3.03
CA LEU A 48 19.02 -13.59 -1.95
C LEU A 48 20.34 -12.82 -1.92
N ARG A 49 20.27 -11.50 -2.07
CA ARG A 49 21.42 -10.61 -1.86
C ARG A 49 21.31 -9.96 -0.50
N GLU A 50 22.45 -9.76 0.13
CA GLU A 50 22.56 -9.23 1.49
C GLU A 50 21.82 -7.89 1.66
N SER A 51 22.01 -6.97 0.71
CA SER A 51 21.38 -5.65 0.64
C SER A 51 20.15 -5.61 -0.26
N SER A 52 19.47 -6.74 -0.53
CA SER A 52 18.21 -6.77 -1.30
C SER A 52 17.03 -6.36 -0.43
N SER A 53 16.08 -5.58 -0.96
CA SER A 53 14.84 -5.21 -0.27
C SER A 53 13.94 -6.43 -0.05
N MET A 54 14.19 -7.51 -0.80
CA MET A 54 13.54 -8.81 -0.64
C MET A 54 14.26 -9.75 0.34
N ASN A 55 15.34 -9.28 0.98
CA ASN A 55 16.05 -10.09 1.98
C ASN A 55 15.29 -10.09 3.31
N PHE A 56 14.54 -11.15 3.56
CA PHE A 56 13.76 -11.33 4.79
C PHE A 56 14.61 -11.74 6.01
N THR A 57 15.89 -12.10 5.82
CA THR A 57 16.77 -12.56 6.91
C THR A 57 17.38 -11.40 7.71
N ARG A 58 17.39 -10.17 7.17
CA ARG A 58 17.96 -8.98 7.84
C ARG A 58 16.89 -7.96 8.21
N LYS A 59 16.94 -7.50 9.47
CA LYS A 59 15.95 -6.57 10.05
C LYS A 59 16.20 -5.08 9.78
N LYS A 60 17.35 -4.69 9.24
CA LYS A 60 17.68 -3.26 9.01
C LYS A 60 18.22 -3.07 7.60
N TRP A 61 17.41 -2.40 6.78
CA TRP A 61 17.76 -1.96 5.45
C TRP A 61 18.18 -0.50 5.55
N VAL A 62 19.48 -0.24 5.40
CA VAL A 62 20.00 1.13 5.22
C VAL A 62 19.98 1.45 3.73
N ILE A 63 19.66 2.68 3.36
CA ILE A 63 19.70 3.12 1.96
C ILE A 63 21.10 2.79 1.41
N HIS A 64 21.15 1.93 0.39
CA HIS A 64 22.43 1.53 -0.20
C HIS A 64 23.19 2.76 -0.74
N PRO A 65 24.52 2.79 -0.64
CA PRO A 65 25.33 3.88 -1.15
C PRO A 65 25.03 4.29 -2.60
N ASP A 66 24.73 3.33 -3.45
CA ASP A 66 24.44 3.57 -4.88
C ASP A 66 22.95 3.67 -5.19
N SER A 67 22.11 3.78 -4.16
CA SER A 67 20.68 3.89 -4.37
C SER A 67 20.32 5.26 -4.97
N HIS A 68 19.39 5.25 -5.92
CA HIS A 68 18.76 6.46 -6.44
C HIS A 68 18.14 7.34 -5.34
N LEU A 69 17.82 6.73 -4.19
CA LEU A 69 17.35 7.36 -2.95
C LEU A 69 18.29 8.45 -2.40
N LYS A 70 19.61 8.34 -2.60
CA LYS A 70 20.61 9.25 -2.00
C LYS A 70 20.46 10.71 -2.40
N LYS A 71 19.75 11.00 -3.49
CA LYS A 71 19.65 12.35 -4.04
C LYS A 71 18.77 13.30 -3.22
N ILE A 72 17.99 12.78 -2.27
CA ILE A 72 17.04 13.56 -1.47
C ILE A 72 17.50 13.59 -0.01
N ASP A 73 18.66 14.19 0.28
CA ASP A 73 19.16 14.32 1.66
C ASP A 73 18.57 15.57 2.35
N ILE A 74 17.24 15.59 2.46
CA ILE A 74 16.47 16.74 2.99
C ILE A 74 15.99 16.47 4.43
N PHE A 75 16.07 15.21 4.85
CA PHE A 75 15.73 14.76 6.20
C PHE A 75 17.02 14.36 6.92
N GLU A 76 17.15 14.79 8.17
CA GLU A 76 18.32 14.50 9.03
C GLU A 76 18.41 13.01 9.41
N ASN A 77 17.41 12.22 9.05
CA ASN A 77 17.27 10.82 9.38
C ASN A 77 17.15 9.96 8.11
N SER A 78 18.12 9.07 7.91
CA SER A 78 18.16 8.15 6.76
C SER A 78 16.92 7.25 6.64
N ASN A 79 16.29 6.87 7.76
CA ASN A 79 15.05 6.10 7.75
C ASN A 79 13.87 6.96 7.27
N GLU A 80 13.81 8.22 7.69
CA GLU A 80 12.77 9.14 7.27
C GLU A 80 12.90 9.48 5.78
N THR A 81 14.11 9.78 5.30
CA THR A 81 14.43 9.94 3.88
C THR A 81 13.96 8.72 3.07
N ARG A 82 14.26 7.52 3.55
CA ARG A 82 13.84 6.27 2.89
C ARG A 82 12.31 6.19 2.80
N LEU A 83 11.62 6.36 3.91
CA LEU A 83 10.16 6.26 3.96
C LEU A 83 9.50 7.34 3.09
N TYR A 84 10.04 8.56 3.09
CA TYR A 84 9.56 9.64 2.22
C TYR A 84 9.68 9.26 0.74
N TYR A 85 10.85 8.77 0.31
CA TYR A 85 11.04 8.39 -1.08
C TYR A 85 10.20 7.17 -1.49
N GLU A 86 10.11 6.14 -0.65
CA GLU A 86 9.22 5.01 -0.92
C GLU A 86 7.79 5.50 -1.14
N THR A 87 7.34 6.41 -0.27
CA THR A 87 5.99 6.98 -0.32
C THR A 87 5.75 7.85 -1.56
N THR A 88 6.71 8.71 -1.93
CA THR A 88 6.63 9.51 -3.16
C THR A 88 6.73 8.67 -4.41
N SER A 89 7.44 7.54 -4.36
CA SER A 89 7.45 6.55 -5.44
C SER A 89 6.07 5.92 -5.61
N TRP A 90 5.42 5.51 -4.52
CA TRP A 90 4.04 5.02 -4.56
C TRP A 90 3.06 6.08 -5.09
N MET A 91 3.27 7.36 -4.75
CA MET A 91 2.49 8.46 -5.32
C MET A 91 2.64 8.54 -6.84
N GLN A 92 3.86 8.46 -7.36
CA GLN A 92 4.11 8.46 -8.81
C GLN A 92 3.46 7.26 -9.50
N ILE A 93 3.56 6.05 -8.92
CA ILE A 93 2.89 4.85 -9.43
C ILE A 93 1.37 5.02 -9.45
N ALA A 94 0.77 5.60 -8.40
CA ALA A 94 -0.67 5.88 -8.36
C ALA A 94 -1.09 6.83 -9.49
N LEU A 95 -0.31 7.89 -9.73
CA LEU A 95 -0.58 8.85 -10.80
C LEU A 95 -0.50 8.20 -12.19
N GLU A 96 0.48 7.32 -12.43
CA GLU A 96 0.56 6.55 -13.69
C GLU A 96 -0.61 5.57 -13.85
N PHE A 97 -1.04 4.89 -12.79
CA PHE A 97 -2.25 4.05 -12.85
C PHE A 97 -3.51 4.86 -13.12
N ILE A 98 -3.64 6.06 -12.56
CA ILE A 98 -4.78 6.96 -12.87
C ILE A 98 -4.76 7.35 -14.36
N LYS A 99 -3.58 7.71 -14.91
CA LYS A 99 -3.43 7.97 -16.35
C LYS A 99 -3.83 6.76 -17.19
N PHE A 100 -3.39 5.56 -16.80
CA PHE A 100 -3.76 4.32 -17.48
C PHE A 100 -5.28 4.09 -17.46
N ILE A 101 -5.92 4.24 -16.31
CA ILE A 101 -7.38 4.04 -16.18
C ILE A 101 -8.15 5.01 -17.08
N HIS A 102 -7.71 6.27 -17.16
CA HIS A 102 -8.30 7.28 -18.03
C HIS A 102 -8.10 7.03 -19.53
N SER A 103 -7.16 6.16 -19.92
CA SER A 103 -7.01 5.72 -21.32
C SER A 103 -8.17 4.85 -21.82
N LYS A 104 -9.08 4.43 -20.92
CA LYS A 104 -10.24 3.57 -21.21
C LYS A 104 -9.85 2.23 -21.86
N HIS A 105 -8.72 1.68 -21.45
CA HIS A 105 -8.37 0.30 -21.78
C HIS A 105 -9.44 -0.66 -21.23
N HIS A 106 -9.68 -1.78 -21.92
CA HIS A 106 -10.70 -2.76 -21.51
C HIS A 106 -10.48 -3.33 -20.10
N LEU A 107 -9.23 -3.34 -19.62
CA LEU A 107 -8.87 -3.73 -18.25
C LEU A 107 -8.67 -2.55 -17.27
N SER A 108 -9.14 -1.35 -17.62
CA SER A 108 -9.00 -0.17 -16.75
C SER A 108 -9.72 -0.35 -15.42
N ASP A 109 -10.90 -0.97 -15.41
CA ASP A 109 -11.68 -1.14 -14.19
C ASP A 109 -11.05 -2.15 -13.23
N GLU A 110 -10.39 -3.19 -13.75
CA GLU A 110 -9.63 -4.17 -12.99
C GLU A 110 -8.41 -3.51 -12.34
N VAL A 111 -7.67 -2.67 -13.08
CA VAL A 111 -6.55 -1.89 -12.51
C VAL A 111 -7.05 -0.96 -11.41
N LYS A 112 -8.17 -0.27 -11.65
CA LYS A 112 -8.81 0.63 -10.70
C LYS A 112 -9.32 -0.09 -9.44
N GLN A 113 -9.85 -1.30 -9.58
CA GLN A 113 -10.46 -2.04 -8.48
C GLN A 113 -9.44 -2.79 -7.63
N HIS A 114 -8.44 -3.40 -8.27
CA HIS A 114 -7.55 -4.34 -7.59
C HIS A 114 -6.19 -3.74 -7.20
N PHE A 115 -5.66 -2.82 -8.00
CA PHE A 115 -4.29 -2.31 -7.81
C PHE A 115 -4.27 -0.88 -7.26
N LEU A 116 -5.07 0.01 -7.84
CA LEU A 116 -5.08 1.42 -7.46
C LEU A 116 -5.35 1.67 -5.96
N PRO A 117 -6.26 0.95 -5.27
CA PRO A 117 -6.51 1.21 -3.85
C PRO A 117 -5.28 0.92 -2.98
N VAL A 118 -4.50 -0.12 -3.33
CA VAL A 118 -3.30 -0.51 -2.59
C VAL A 118 -2.20 0.53 -2.76
N VAL A 119 -1.96 0.96 -3.99
CA VAL A 119 -0.95 1.96 -4.32
C VAL A 119 -1.32 3.32 -3.75
N CYS A 120 -2.58 3.75 -3.88
CA CYS A 120 -3.08 4.99 -3.29
C CYS A 120 -2.96 4.99 -1.76
N ASN A 121 -3.26 3.87 -1.10
CA ASN A 121 -3.06 3.78 0.34
C ASN A 121 -1.59 4.02 0.71
N LYS A 122 -0.65 3.36 0.02
CA LYS A 122 0.79 3.57 0.28
C LYS A 122 1.22 5.02 -0.01
N ALA A 123 0.77 5.59 -1.12
CA ALA A 123 1.05 6.97 -1.51
C ALA A 123 0.54 8.01 -0.50
N LEU A 124 -0.65 7.80 0.07
CA LEU A 124 -1.27 8.73 1.01
C LEU A 124 -0.58 8.80 2.37
N THR A 125 0.34 7.88 2.66
CA THR A 125 1.22 8.03 3.83
C THR A 125 2.12 9.27 3.73
N LEU A 126 2.21 9.91 2.56
CA LEU A 126 2.96 11.17 2.35
C LEU A 126 2.44 12.30 3.23
N GLN A 127 1.16 12.25 3.59
CA GLN A 127 0.52 13.23 4.46
C GLN A 127 1.09 13.24 5.89
N LYS A 128 1.84 12.20 6.28
CA LYS A 128 2.45 12.10 7.62
C LYS A 128 3.79 12.82 7.74
N PHE A 129 4.40 13.20 6.62
CA PHE A 129 5.68 13.93 6.62
C PHE A 129 5.40 15.41 6.73
N ASP A 130 6.25 16.18 7.42
CA ASP A 130 6.13 17.63 7.45
C ASP A 130 6.66 18.24 6.16
N LYS A 131 7.88 17.85 5.77
CA LYS A 131 8.54 18.29 4.53
C LYS A 131 8.02 17.51 3.32
N ASP A 132 7.83 18.20 2.18
CA ASP A 132 7.48 17.61 0.89
C ASP A 132 8.27 18.25 -0.26
N PRO A 133 9.58 17.99 -0.36
CA PRO A 133 10.45 18.59 -1.36
C PRO A 133 10.06 18.32 -2.82
N LEU A 134 9.29 17.26 -3.09
CA LEU A 134 8.79 16.95 -4.45
C LEU A 134 7.42 17.57 -4.74
N TYR A 135 6.81 18.29 -3.78
CA TYR A 135 5.50 18.95 -3.92
C TYR A 135 4.39 18.02 -4.42
N LEU A 136 4.43 16.75 -4.00
CA LEU A 136 3.50 15.71 -4.43
C LEU A 136 2.24 15.61 -3.55
N LYS A 137 2.24 16.20 -2.35
CA LYS A 137 1.07 16.24 -1.45
C LYS A 137 -0.16 16.86 -2.09
N LYS A 138 0.02 17.78 -3.06
CA LYS A 138 -1.09 18.40 -3.80
C LYS A 138 -2.02 17.39 -4.48
N TYR A 139 -1.52 16.20 -4.81
CA TYR A 139 -2.32 15.14 -5.44
C TYR A 139 -3.13 14.29 -4.44
N ALA A 140 -2.90 14.42 -3.13
CA ALA A 140 -3.50 13.55 -2.13
C ALA A 140 -5.03 13.56 -2.12
N LYS A 141 -5.65 14.72 -2.37
CA LYS A 141 -7.13 14.83 -2.48
C LYS A 141 -7.67 13.94 -3.60
N ASN A 142 -6.99 13.90 -4.74
CA ASN A 142 -7.36 13.10 -5.91
C ASN A 142 -7.14 11.60 -5.68
N LEU A 143 -6.24 11.21 -4.77
CA LEU A 143 -6.01 9.80 -4.46
C LEU A 143 -6.99 9.24 -3.43
N LYS A 144 -7.49 10.08 -2.50
CA LYS A 144 -8.46 9.67 -1.46
C LYS A 144 -9.72 9.02 -2.01
N ILE A 145 -10.17 9.40 -3.21
CA ILE A 145 -11.36 8.78 -3.80
C ILE A 145 -11.16 7.29 -4.12
N TYR A 146 -9.93 6.88 -4.43
CA TYR A 146 -9.60 5.52 -4.86
C TYR A 146 -9.20 4.57 -3.74
N ILE A 147 -8.94 5.06 -2.52
CA ILE A 147 -8.58 4.16 -1.44
C ILE A 147 -9.76 3.30 -0.99
N GLN A 148 -9.45 2.06 -0.65
CA GLN A 148 -10.27 1.23 0.22
C GLN A 148 -9.68 1.39 1.60
N ASN A 149 -10.49 1.82 2.57
CA ASN A 149 -10.06 2.13 3.93
C ASN A 149 -9.80 0.88 4.76
N GLN A 150 -8.82 0.12 4.30
CA GLN A 150 -8.24 -1.00 4.99
C GLN A 150 -6.89 -0.53 5.54
N PRO A 151 -6.58 -0.82 6.81
CA PRO A 151 -5.25 -0.58 7.35
C PRO A 151 -4.16 -1.17 6.44
N LEU A 152 -3.00 -0.52 6.39
CA LEU A 152 -1.85 -1.08 5.66
C LEU A 152 -1.21 -2.19 6.50
N GLY A 153 -0.93 -3.31 5.83
CA GLY A 153 -0.34 -4.50 6.46
C GLY A 153 -1.38 -5.45 7.08
N ALA A 154 -1.14 -6.74 6.92
CA ALA A 154 -2.04 -7.79 7.39
C ALA A 154 -2.31 -7.70 8.90
N VAL A 155 -1.27 -7.43 9.71
CA VAL A 155 -1.38 -7.32 11.17
C VAL A 155 -2.30 -6.16 11.58
N SER A 156 -2.15 -4.99 10.97
CA SER A 156 -2.99 -3.82 11.28
C SER A 156 -4.45 -4.06 10.90
N ARG A 157 -4.71 -4.77 9.80
CA ARG A 157 -6.08 -5.16 9.40
C ARG A 157 -6.72 -6.08 10.43
N VAL A 158 -5.99 -7.09 10.88
CA VAL A 158 -6.47 -8.03 11.90
C VAL A 158 -6.80 -7.29 13.20
N LYS A 159 -5.99 -6.30 13.60
CA LYS A 159 -6.24 -5.48 14.80
C LYS A 159 -7.56 -4.71 14.77
N GLU A 160 -8.09 -4.39 13.59
CA GLU A 160 -9.37 -3.69 13.44
C GLU A 160 -10.60 -4.59 13.57
N TYR A 161 -10.45 -5.90 13.40
CA TYR A 161 -11.55 -6.85 13.49
C TYR A 161 -12.11 -6.93 14.91
N LEU A 162 -13.45 -7.05 14.98
CA LEU A 162 -14.15 -7.21 16.24
C LEU A 162 -13.64 -8.42 17.02
N SER A 163 -13.40 -9.55 16.33
CA SER A 163 -12.85 -10.77 16.92
C SER A 163 -11.52 -10.52 17.63
N TYR A 164 -10.60 -9.79 16.99
CA TYR A 164 -9.33 -9.42 17.61
C TYR A 164 -9.53 -8.49 18.82
N LYS A 165 -10.37 -7.46 18.70
CA LYS A 165 -10.67 -6.51 19.79
C LYS A 165 -11.25 -7.24 21.01
N ILE A 166 -12.17 -8.18 20.79
CA ILE A 166 -12.76 -9.05 21.83
C ILE A 166 -11.70 -9.97 22.43
N ALA A 167 -10.94 -10.70 21.60
CA ALA A 167 -9.91 -11.61 22.08
C ALA A 167 -8.84 -10.89 22.93
N LYS A 168 -8.44 -9.69 22.51
CA LYS A 168 -7.55 -8.82 23.27
C LYS A 168 -8.14 -8.45 24.63
N GLU A 169 -9.43 -8.10 24.68
CA GLU A 169 -10.10 -7.78 25.95
C GLU A 169 -10.23 -8.99 26.87
N ILE A 170 -10.53 -10.18 26.32
CA ILE A 170 -10.52 -11.45 27.07
C ILE A 170 -9.13 -11.72 27.66
N SER A 171 -8.08 -11.57 26.86
CA SER A 171 -6.69 -11.84 27.29
C SER A 171 -6.21 -10.94 28.43
N ARG A 172 -6.79 -9.75 28.58
CA ARG A 172 -6.43 -8.78 29.62
C ARG A 172 -7.04 -9.12 30.99
N LYS A 173 -8.15 -9.85 31.03
CA LYS A 173 -8.87 -10.12 32.28
C LYS A 173 -8.46 -11.47 32.88
N LYS A 174 -7.88 -11.44 34.08
CA LYS A 174 -7.48 -12.62 34.84
C LYS A 174 -8.35 -12.77 36.11
N SER A 175 -8.50 -14.01 36.58
CA SER A 175 -9.15 -14.36 37.85
C SER A 175 -10.55 -13.73 38.00
N ILE A 176 -10.86 -13.11 39.15
CA ILE A 176 -12.12 -12.44 39.52
C ILE A 176 -12.61 -11.42 38.48
N MET A 177 -11.73 -10.82 37.69
CA MET A 177 -12.15 -9.88 36.63
C MET A 177 -12.97 -10.55 35.52
N LYS A 178 -12.98 -11.90 35.42
CA LYS A 178 -13.84 -12.65 34.49
C LYS A 178 -15.33 -12.41 34.71
N LEU A 179 -15.76 -12.06 35.93
CA LEU A 179 -17.16 -11.77 36.23
C LEU A 179 -17.69 -10.57 35.42
N THR A 180 -16.81 -9.60 35.10
CA THR A 180 -17.15 -8.42 34.30
C THR A 180 -16.86 -8.61 32.80
N LEU A 181 -16.47 -9.81 32.38
CA LEU A 181 -16.04 -10.08 31.00
C LEU A 181 -17.21 -9.92 30.03
N ALA A 182 -18.37 -10.48 30.34
CA ALA A 182 -19.57 -10.37 29.49
C ALA A 182 -19.92 -8.90 29.21
N PHE A 183 -19.94 -8.05 30.26
CA PHE A 183 -20.17 -6.61 30.11
C PHE A 183 -19.11 -5.94 29.23
N SER A 184 -17.85 -6.34 29.38
CA SER A 184 -16.74 -5.75 28.61
C SER A 184 -16.79 -6.14 27.14
N VAL A 185 -17.13 -7.39 26.83
CA VAL A 185 -17.34 -7.88 25.47
C VAL A 185 -18.52 -7.15 24.81
N VAL A 186 -19.63 -6.99 25.52
CA VAL A 186 -20.78 -6.21 25.04
C VAL A 186 -20.37 -4.75 24.78
N LYS A 187 -19.67 -4.11 25.73
CA LYS A 187 -19.18 -2.73 25.58
C LYS A 187 -18.30 -2.57 24.34
N VAL A 188 -17.31 -3.46 24.15
CA VAL A 188 -16.41 -3.44 22.98
C VAL A 188 -17.20 -3.65 21.68
N SER A 189 -18.16 -4.58 21.67
CA SER A 189 -18.99 -4.86 20.50
C SER A 189 -19.88 -3.68 20.12
N VAL A 190 -20.56 -3.07 21.10
CA VAL A 190 -21.39 -1.88 20.89
C VAL A 190 -20.55 -0.70 20.42
N GLN A 191 -19.38 -0.47 21.01
CA GLN A 191 -18.48 0.58 20.59
C GLN A 191 -18.01 0.38 19.15
N HIS A 192 -17.58 -0.83 18.79
CA HIS A 192 -17.17 -1.17 17.44
C HIS A 192 -18.29 -0.92 16.42
N GLN A 193 -19.52 -1.36 16.72
CA GLN A 193 -20.67 -1.10 15.85
C GLN A 193 -20.97 0.40 15.70
N LYS A 194 -20.90 1.17 16.79
CA LYS A 194 -21.07 2.64 16.75
C LYS A 194 -19.99 3.31 15.90
N GLU A 195 -18.74 2.87 15.98
CA GLU A 195 -17.63 3.38 15.16
C GLU A 195 -17.85 3.06 13.68
N VAL A 196 -18.21 1.82 13.34
CA VAL A 196 -18.50 1.39 11.96
C VAL A 196 -19.68 2.17 11.37
N ARG A 197 -20.77 2.36 12.13
CA ARG A 197 -21.95 3.12 11.68
C ARG A 197 -21.62 4.59 11.44
N ARG A 198 -20.93 5.25 12.38
CA ARG A 198 -20.49 6.65 12.23
C ARG A 198 -19.65 6.82 10.99
N TYR A 199 -18.64 5.96 10.85
CA TYR A 199 -17.74 5.98 9.71
C TYR A 199 -18.46 5.77 8.36
N LYS A 200 -19.41 4.84 8.28
CA LYS A 200 -20.24 4.66 7.07
C LYS A 200 -21.06 5.91 6.75
N LYS A 201 -21.62 6.57 7.76
CA LYS A 201 -22.39 7.83 7.61
C LYS A 201 -21.49 8.96 7.11
N ASP A 202 -20.29 9.09 7.66
CA ASP A 202 -19.34 10.14 7.30
C ASP A 202 -18.87 10.01 5.84
N ILE A 203 -18.62 8.79 5.37
CA ILE A 203 -18.27 8.53 3.96
C ILE A 203 -19.43 8.73 3.02
N LYS A 204 -20.65 8.37 3.44
CA LYS A 204 -21.85 8.62 2.63
C LYS A 204 -22.07 10.13 2.43
N ARG A 205 -21.67 10.95 3.42
CA ARG A 205 -21.74 12.42 3.34
C ARG A 205 -20.68 12.99 2.41
N ASP A 206 -19.43 12.56 2.55
CA ASP A 206 -18.33 12.96 1.67
C ASP A 206 -17.30 11.82 1.59
N ILE A 207 -17.02 11.35 0.37
CA ILE A 207 -16.07 10.28 0.11
C ILE A 207 -14.64 10.64 0.55
N LEU A 208 -14.32 11.94 0.67
CA LEU A 208 -13.03 12.43 1.16
C LEU A 208 -12.84 12.24 2.67
N ASN A 209 -13.91 11.90 3.41
CA ASN A 209 -13.87 11.52 4.83
C ASN A 209 -13.30 10.11 5.05
N LYS A 210 -12.91 9.42 3.97
CA LYS A 210 -12.09 8.23 4.05
C LYS A 210 -10.83 8.52 4.90
N ARG A 211 -10.76 7.87 6.07
CA ARG A 211 -9.57 7.73 6.91
C ARG A 211 -8.35 7.38 6.07
N LEU A 212 -7.25 8.09 6.31
CA LEU A 212 -5.95 7.73 5.76
C LEU A 212 -5.53 6.36 6.31
N PRO A 213 -4.78 5.57 5.53
CA PRO A 213 -4.25 4.31 6.00
C PRO A 213 -3.31 4.55 7.20
N LEU A 214 -3.57 3.78 8.26
CA LEU A 214 -2.69 3.68 9.43
C LEU A 214 -1.40 2.94 9.03
#